data_AF-A0A9E4XX26-F1
#
_entry.id   AF-A0A9E4XX26-F1
#
_cell.length_a   1.000
_cell.length_b   1.000
_cell.length_c   1.000
_cell.angle_alpha   90.00
_cell.angle_beta   90.00
_cell.angle_gamma   90.00
#
_symmetry.space_group_name_H-M   'P 1'
#
loop_
_entity.id
_entity.type
_entity.pdbx_description
1 polymer ?
#
loop_
_entity_poly.entity_id
_entity_poly.type
_entity_poly.pdbx_seq_one_letter_code
_entity_poly.pdbx_strand_id
1 'polypeptide(L)'
;RYTHNVYYRTFFRQSGFEQEMDQAEQALARGDDAGAAAAISPRMEKELGVIGTPAECREMLGEIQSMGLQQLVVAPLPVGDPRECYRETISALGS
;
A
#
# COMPACT_ATOMS: atom_id res chain seq x y z
N ARG A 1 -6.71 2.15 6.90
CA ARG A 1 -5.80 2.62 7.99
C ARG A 1 -5.16 3.97 7.68
N TYR A 2 -4.51 4.19 6.53
CA TYR A 2 -3.91 5.49 6.20
C TYR A 2 -4.92 6.60 5.90
N THR A 3 -6.07 6.24 5.31
CA THR A 3 -7.20 7.16 5.10
C THR A 3 -7.86 7.65 6.39
N HIS A 4 -7.60 7.03 7.54
CA HIS A 4 -8.13 7.51 8.82
C HIS A 4 -7.26 8.60 9.44
N ASN A 5 -6.03 8.77 8.96
CA ASN A 5 -5.11 9.77 9.47
C ASN A 5 -5.07 10.96 8.50
N VAL A 6 -5.42 12.14 9.01
CA VAL A 6 -5.51 13.40 8.24
C VAL A 6 -4.19 13.76 7.55
N TYR A 7 -3.04 13.44 8.17
CA TYR A 7 -1.72 13.72 7.58
C TYR A 7 -1.45 12.84 6.36
N TYR A 8 -1.77 11.54 6.43
CA TYR A 8 -1.63 10.65 5.28
C TYR A 8 -2.59 10.99 4.16
N ARG A 9 -3.82 11.38 4.48
CA ARG A 9 -4.78 11.86 3.48
C ARG A 9 -4.28 13.10 2.76
N THR A 10 -3.74 14.07 3.50
CA THR A 10 -3.16 15.28 2.93
C THR A 10 -1.99 14.94 2.01
N PHE A 11 -1.09 14.05 2.45
CA PHE A 11 0.01 13.56 1.63
C PHE A 11 -0.47 12.92 0.32
N PHE A 12 -1.46 12.03 0.38
CA PHE A 12 -1.97 11.38 -0.84
C PHE A 12 -2.68 12.36 -1.80
N ARG A 13 -3.40 13.37 -1.28
CA ARG A 13 -3.93 14.45 -2.13
C ARG A 13 -2.81 15.18 -2.86
N GLN A 14 -1.73 15.54 -2.15
CA GLN A 14 -0.58 16.22 -2.73
C GLN A 14 0.19 15.35 -3.74
N SER A 15 0.16 14.03 -3.57
CA SER A 15 0.73 13.06 -4.49
C SER A 15 -0.17 12.72 -5.69
N GLY A 16 -1.31 13.42 -5.86
CA GLY A 16 -2.18 13.28 -7.03
C GLY A 16 -3.34 12.28 -6.89
N PHE A 17 -3.67 11.86 -5.67
CA PHE A 17 -4.78 10.94 -5.36
C PHE A 17 -5.95 11.67 -4.66
N GLU A 18 -6.27 12.89 -5.12
CA GLU A 18 -7.31 13.70 -4.49
C GLU A 18 -8.68 13.04 -4.56
N GLN A 19 -9.03 12.47 -5.71
CA GLN A 19 -10.31 11.80 -5.94
C GLN A 19 -10.51 10.60 -5.01
N GLU A 20 -9.48 9.75 -4.88
CA GLU A 20 -9.50 8.60 -3.97
C GLU A 20 -9.70 9.06 -2.51
N MET A 21 -9.01 10.13 -2.10
CA MET A 21 -9.11 10.65 -0.74
C MET A 21 -10.46 11.31 -0.43
N ASP A 22 -11.07 12.00 -1.39
CA ASP A 22 -12.41 12.58 -1.24
C ASP A 22 -13.48 11.50 -1.12
N GLN A 23 -13.42 10.47 -1.96
CA GLN A 23 -14.35 9.35 -1.90
C GLN A 23 -14.20 8.56 -0.59
N ALA A 24 -12.96 8.30 -0.17
CA ALA A 24 -12.68 7.65 1.10
C ALA A 24 -13.20 8.46 2.29
N GLU A 25 -13.01 9.79 2.29
CA GLU A 25 -13.53 10.68 3.33
C GLU A 25 -15.05 10.61 3.44
N GLN A 26 -15.75 10.69 2.31
CA GLN A 26 -17.22 10.67 2.28
C GLN A 26 -17.78 9.34 2.79
N ALA A 27 -17.11 8.22 2.49
CA ALA A 27 -17.48 6.91 3.00
C ALA A 27 -17.25 6.81 4.52
N LEU A 28 -16.07 7.22 4.99
CA LEU A 28 -15.75 7.23 6.43
C LEU A 28 -16.69 8.13 7.24
N ALA A 29 -17.09 9.29 6.71
CA ALA A 29 -18.05 10.18 7.36
C ALA A 29 -19.43 9.54 7.60
N ARG A 30 -19.75 8.47 6.86
CA ARG A 30 -20.99 7.69 7.01
C ARG A 30 -20.78 6.35 7.75
N GLY A 31 -19.57 6.10 8.28
CA GLY A 31 -19.20 4.83 8.91
C GLY A 31 -19.06 3.66 7.93
N ASP A 32 -18.88 3.94 6.64
CA ASP A 32 -18.75 2.93 5.59
C ASP A 32 -17.27 2.59 5.32
N ASP A 33 -16.71 1.73 6.17
CA ASP A 33 -15.31 1.29 6.05
C ASP A 33 -15.05 0.52 4.76
N ALA A 34 -16.03 -0.24 4.27
CA ALA A 34 -15.92 -1.00 3.03
C ALA A 34 -15.90 -0.06 1.82
N GLY A 35 -16.77 0.96 1.79
CA GLY A 35 -16.75 2.00 0.76
C GLY A 35 -15.46 2.82 0.81
N ALA A 36 -14.91 3.07 1.99
CA ALA A 36 -13.63 3.77 2.13
C ALA A 36 -12.45 2.96 1.59
N ALA A 37 -12.49 1.63 1.71
CA ALA A 37 -11.50 0.73 1.09
C ALA A 37 -11.68 0.66 -0.43
N ALA A 38 -12.92 0.58 -0.92
CA ALA A 38 -13.24 0.52 -2.34
C ALA A 38 -12.91 1.82 -3.11
N ALA A 39 -12.76 2.95 -2.40
CA ALA A 39 -12.32 4.22 -2.97
C ALA A 39 -10.85 4.23 -3.38
N ILE A 40 -10.04 3.27 -2.93
CA ILE A 40 -8.62 3.17 -3.31
C ILE A 40 -8.54 2.54 -4.71
N SER A 41 -8.02 3.30 -5.67
CA SER A 41 -7.93 2.84 -7.05
C SER A 41 -6.80 1.83 -7.26
N PRO A 42 -6.90 0.91 -8.24
CA PRO A 42 -5.79 0.02 -8.59
C PRO A 42 -4.51 0.78 -8.99
N ARG A 43 -4.66 2.00 -9.52
CA ARG A 43 -3.53 2.89 -9.80
C ARG A 43 -2.82 3.30 -8.52
N MET A 44 -3.57 3.75 -7.51
CA MET A 44 -3.01 4.14 -6.22
C MET A 44 -2.33 2.96 -5.51
N GLU A 45 -2.92 1.77 -5.58
CA GLU A 45 -2.29 0.54 -5.07
C GLU A 45 -0.93 0.27 -5.73
N LYS A 46 -0.87 0.35 -7.06
CA LYS A 46 0.36 0.11 -7.83
C LYS A 46 1.43 1.16 -7.59
N GLU A 47 1.05 2.44 -7.46
CA GLU A 47 2.02 3.54 -7.31
C GLU A 47 2.54 3.69 -5.87
N LEU A 48 1.79 3.23 -4.86
CA LEU A 48 2.16 3.42 -3.44
C LEU A 48 2.71 2.16 -2.77
N GLY A 49 2.57 0.99 -3.37
CA GLY A 49 2.97 -0.26 -2.74
C GLY A 49 3.40 -1.34 -3.73
N VAL A 50 4.07 -2.35 -3.17
CA VAL A 50 4.35 -3.62 -3.83
C VAL A 50 3.30 -4.61 -3.32
N ILE A 51 2.25 -4.82 -4.11
CA ILE A 51 1.06 -5.56 -3.71
C ILE A 51 0.81 -6.68 -4.73
N GLY A 52 0.61 -7.89 -4.24
CA GLY A 52 0.32 -9.05 -5.06
C GLY A 52 0.78 -10.35 -4.42
N THR A 53 0.82 -11.39 -5.23
CA THR A 53 1.46 -12.66 -4.90
C THR A 53 2.97 -12.49 -4.71
N PRO A 54 3.65 -13.44 -4.03
CA PRO A 54 5.10 -13.41 -3.91
C PRO A 54 5.86 -13.28 -5.24
N ALA A 55 5.32 -13.81 -6.34
CA ALA A 55 5.96 -13.73 -7.65
C ALA A 55 5.84 -12.31 -8.25
N GLU A 56 4.65 -11.73 -8.24
CA GLU A 56 4.40 -10.35 -8.70
C GLU A 56 5.21 -9.34 -7.88
N CYS A 57 5.28 -9.53 -6.56
CA CYS A 57 6.10 -8.68 -5.69
C CYS A 57 7.59 -8.75 -6.04
N ARG A 58 8.13 -9.95 -6.38
CA ARG A 58 9.54 -10.08 -6.81
C ARG A 58 9.79 -9.37 -8.14
N GLU A 59 8.85 -9.46 -9.09
CA GLU A 59 8.94 -8.77 -10.38
C GLU A 59 8.97 -7.25 -10.19
N MET A 60 8.03 -6.69 -9.42
CA MET A 60 7.98 -5.26 -9.09
C MET A 60 9.26 -4.78 -8.40
N LEU A 61 9.79 -5.55 -7.44
CA LEU A 61 11.06 -5.20 -6.78
C LEU A 61 12.24 -5.23 -7.75
N GLY A 62 12.25 -6.16 -8.71
CA GLY A 62 13.24 -6.21 -9.79
C GLY A 62 13.17 -4.98 -10.70
N GLU A 63 11.96 -4.51 -11.05
CA GLU A 63 11.77 -3.25 -11.79
C GLU A 63 12.37 -2.06 -11.02
N ILE A 64 12.09 -1.96 -9.71
CA ILE A 64 12.62 -0.89 -8.85
C ILE A 64 14.16 -0.94 -8.80
N GLN A 65 14.75 -2.13 -8.68
CA GLN A 65 16.22 -2.28 -8.73
C GLN A 65 16.80 -1.87 -10.08
N SER A 66 16.12 -2.19 -11.18
CA SER A 66 16.57 -1.82 -12.53
C SER A 66 16.63 -0.30 -12.76
N MET A 67 15.87 0.48 -11.97
CA MET A 67 15.92 1.95 -11.95
C MET A 67 17.13 2.51 -11.19
N GLY A 68 18.01 1.65 -10.66
CA GLY A 68 19.25 2.04 -9.97
C GLY A 68 19.15 2.09 -8.45
N LEU A 69 18.04 1.63 -7.86
CA LEU A 69 17.88 1.54 -6.41
C LEU A 69 18.58 0.28 -5.87
N GLN A 70 19.73 0.48 -5.24
CA GLN A 70 20.62 -0.62 -4.84
C GLN A 70 20.26 -1.26 -3.50
N GLN A 71 19.53 -0.55 -2.63
CA GLN A 71 19.10 -1.05 -1.32
C GLN A 71 17.59 -0.93 -1.18
N LEU A 72 16.90 -2.08 -1.16
CA LEU A 72 15.47 -2.17 -0.93
C LEU A 72 15.20 -2.42 0.55
N VAL A 73 14.43 -1.55 1.19
CA VAL A 73 13.89 -1.76 2.53
C VAL A 73 12.44 -2.20 2.38
N VAL A 74 12.18 -3.49 2.62
CA VAL A 74 10.83 -4.05 2.53
C VAL A 74 10.23 -4.09 3.93
N ALA A 75 9.14 -3.35 4.13
CA ALA A 75 8.37 -3.33 5.37
C ALA A 75 6.94 -3.81 5.08
N PRO A 76 6.56 -5.03 5.51
CA PRO A 76 5.20 -5.51 5.31
C PRO A 76 4.19 -4.73 6.16
N LEU A 77 2.96 -4.64 5.67
CA LEU A 77 1.81 -4.08 6.39
C LEU A 77 0.99 -5.23 6.97
N PRO A 78 1.22 -5.62 8.25
CA PRO A 78 0.64 -6.85 8.78
C PRO A 78 -0.88 -6.76 8.94
N VAL A 79 -1.54 -7.81 8.48
CA VAL A 79 -2.91 -8.16 8.87
C VAL A 79 -2.82 -9.34 9.82
N GLY A 80 -3.29 -9.18 11.06
CA GLY A 80 -3.13 -10.20 12.10
C GLY A 80 -1.78 -10.11 12.82
N ASP A 81 -1.14 -11.25 13.10
CA ASP A 81 0.09 -11.32 13.88
C ASP A 81 1.28 -10.69 13.10
N PRO A 82 1.91 -9.64 13.65
CA PRO A 82 3.03 -9.00 12.97
C PRO A 82 4.22 -9.95 12.78
N ARG A 83 4.53 -10.80 13.76
CA ARG A 83 5.71 -11.67 13.68
C ARG A 83 5.59 -12.68 12.55
N GLU A 84 4.41 -13.29 12.39
CA GLU A 84 4.12 -14.21 11.31
C GLU A 84 4.20 -13.52 9.95
N CYS A 85 3.58 -12.35 9.79
CA CYS A 85 3.62 -11.59 8.54
C CYS A 85 5.06 -11.23 8.11
N TYR A 86 5.90 -10.81 9.05
CA TYR A 86 7.32 -10.56 8.75
C TYR A 86 8.07 -11.84 8.36
N ARG A 87 7.81 -12.97 9.04
CA ARG A 87 8.41 -14.26 8.70
C ARG A 87 8.04 -14.73 7.29
N GLU A 88 6.76 -14.61 6.93
CA GLU A 88 6.27 -14.94 5.58
C GLU A 88 6.89 -14.04 4.52
N THR A 89 6.98 -12.74 4.79
CA THR A 89 7.62 -11.77 3.88
C THR A 89 9.10 -12.12 3.65
N ILE A 90 9.84 -12.44 4.71
CA ILE A 90 11.24 -12.88 4.60
C ILE A 90 11.33 -14.19 3.81
N SER A 91 10.45 -15.16 4.06
CA SER A 91 10.44 -16.42 3.31
C SER A 91 10.12 -16.24 1.83
N ALA A 92 9.30 -15.24 1.50
CA ALA A 92 8.87 -14.97 0.12
C ALA A 92 9.90 -14.17 -0.69
N LEU A 93 10.66 -13.27 -0.03
CA LEU A 93 11.50 -12.27 -0.70
C LEU A 93 12.98 -12.33 -0.33
N GLY A 94 13.35 -13.06 0.72
CA GLY A 94 14.72 -13.12 1.26
C GLY A 94 15.64 -14.16 0.61
N SER A 95 15.29 -14.66 -0.57
CA SER A 95 16.05 -15.66 -1.35
C SER A 95 16.63 -15.06 -2.62
#